data_AF-A0A2N7RZE7-F1
#
_entry.id   AF-A0A2N7RZE7-F1
#
_cell.length_a   1.000
_cell.length_b   1.000
_cell.length_c   1.000
_cell.angle_alpha   90.00
_cell.angle_beta   90.00
_cell.angle_gamma   90.00
#
_symmetry.space_group_name_H-M   'P 1'
#
loop_
_entity.id
_entity.type
_entity.pdbx_description
1 polymer ?
#
loop_
_entity_poly.entity_id
_entity_poly.type
_entity_poly.pdbx_seq_one_letter_code
_entity_poly.pdbx_strand_id
1 'polypeptide(L)'
;MADYPGKKDPNIDGSFSWQNKVNLQRYLQNVGYYSNARECDGDWGYWTTLAIQQFLRTKYRWGYPKTRMYAGALDGKFRNMTKKAMGDAAGYLIGITGKPSYMSRLCGAGSCTVAWPNKNVVKQWQQWLNYNHA
;
A
#
# COMPACT_ATOMS: atom_id res chain seq x y z
N MET A 1 4.21 12.81 21.39
CA MET A 1 3.38 11.75 20.76
C MET A 1 2.76 12.39 19.54
N ALA A 2 3.12 11.96 18.33
CA ALA A 2 2.62 12.59 17.11
C ALA A 2 1.09 12.44 17.07
N ASP A 3 0.41 13.58 17.06
CA ASP A 3 -1.05 13.64 17.15
C ASP A 3 -1.67 12.91 15.96
N TYR A 4 -2.68 12.10 16.24
CA TYR A 4 -3.27 11.25 15.22
C TYR A 4 -4.19 12.11 14.29
N PRO A 5 -4.33 11.87 12.97
CA PRO A 5 -5.70 11.63 12.53
C PRO A 5 -6.23 10.31 13.01
N GLY A 6 -7.32 10.42 13.75
CA GLY A 6 -8.26 9.39 14.18
C GLY A 6 -9.37 9.10 13.14
N LYS A 7 -9.20 9.48 11.85
CA LYS A 7 -10.31 9.43 10.88
C LYS A 7 -10.05 8.46 9.72
N LYS A 8 -10.90 7.42 9.67
CA LYS A 8 -11.09 6.56 8.49
C LYS A 8 -11.46 7.44 7.29
N ASP A 9 -11.00 7.09 6.10
CA ASP A 9 -11.55 7.68 4.87
C ASP A 9 -12.95 7.10 4.64
N PRO A 10 -14.03 7.89 4.74
CA PRO A 10 -15.38 7.39 4.50
C PRO A 10 -15.60 6.95 3.04
N ASN A 11 -14.79 7.44 2.11
CA ASN A 11 -15.02 7.30 0.68
C ASN A 11 -14.10 6.24 0.06
N ILE A 12 -14.55 4.98 0.00
CA ILE A 12 -13.90 3.92 -0.79
C ILE A 12 -14.25 4.08 -2.28
N ASP A 13 -13.81 5.18 -2.87
CA ASP A 13 -14.15 5.62 -4.22
C ASP A 13 -13.09 5.22 -5.26
N GLY A 14 -11.90 4.80 -4.84
CA GLY A 14 -10.76 4.49 -5.70
C GLY A 14 -9.96 5.71 -6.12
N SER A 15 -10.14 6.84 -5.44
CA SER A 15 -9.24 7.99 -5.47
C SER A 15 -8.36 7.98 -4.22
N PHE A 16 -7.06 8.22 -4.36
CA PHE A 16 -6.18 8.22 -3.20
C PHE A 16 -6.17 9.60 -2.53
N SER A 17 -7.18 9.81 -1.68
CA SER A 17 -7.44 11.05 -0.94
C SER A 17 -6.25 11.48 -0.06
N TRP A 18 -6.23 12.76 0.33
CA TRP A 18 -5.26 13.28 1.30
C TRP A 18 -5.28 12.47 2.61
N GLN A 19 -6.47 12.15 3.13
CA GLN A 19 -6.61 11.35 4.35
C GLN A 19 -5.97 9.97 4.22
N ASN A 20 -6.11 9.29 3.07
CA ASN A 20 -5.43 8.01 2.85
C ASN A 20 -3.91 8.14 2.79
N LYS A 21 -3.38 9.23 2.21
CA LYS A 21 -1.94 9.47 2.19
C LYS A 21 -1.41 9.62 3.62
N VAL A 22 -2.12 10.40 4.44
CA VAL A 22 -1.80 10.54 5.86
C VAL A 22 -1.84 9.19 6.57
N ASN A 23 -2.93 8.44 6.40
CA ASN A 23 -3.10 7.11 7.01
C ASN A 23 -2.00 6.14 6.59
N LEU A 24 -1.57 6.18 5.32
CA LEU A 24 -0.46 5.38 4.81
C LEU A 24 0.88 5.80 5.44
N GLN A 25 1.19 7.09 5.50
CA GLN A 25 2.42 7.59 6.14
C GLN A 25 2.50 7.16 7.61
N ARG A 26 1.38 7.25 8.34
CA ARG A 26 1.27 6.82 9.74
C ARG A 26 1.47 5.35 9.92
N TYR A 27 0.81 4.55 9.09
CA TYR A 27 1.00 3.11 9.11
C TYR A 27 2.48 2.80 8.90
N LEU A 28 3.11 3.39 7.88
CA LEU A 28 4.52 3.19 7.58
C LEU A 28 5.43 3.66 8.73
N GLN A 29 5.05 4.70 9.45
CA GLN A 29 5.76 5.19 10.63
C GLN A 29 5.64 4.20 11.79
N ASN A 30 4.43 3.72 12.07
CA ASN A 30 4.14 2.73 13.10
C ASN A 30 4.88 1.40 12.86
N VAL A 31 4.95 0.93 11.60
CA VAL A 31 5.71 -0.27 11.24
C VAL A 31 7.22 -0.03 11.02
N GLY A 32 7.70 1.19 11.25
CA GLY A 32 9.13 1.54 11.27
C GLY A 32 9.80 1.81 9.93
N TYR A 33 9.04 1.96 8.83
CA TYR A 33 9.57 2.28 7.49
C TYR A 33 9.49 3.76 7.12
N TYR A 34 8.82 4.58 7.94
CA TYR A 34 8.78 6.03 7.80
C TYR A 34 9.33 6.67 9.08
N SER A 35 10.20 7.68 8.95
CA SER A 35 10.89 8.27 10.10
C SER A 35 9.92 8.93 11.08
N ASN A 36 10.14 8.74 12.39
CA ASN A 36 9.39 9.42 13.46
C ASN A 36 9.60 10.94 13.48
N ALA A 37 10.69 11.42 12.89
CA ALA A 37 10.97 12.85 12.75
C ALA A 37 10.23 13.49 11.56
N ARG A 38 9.55 12.68 10.72
CA ARG A 38 8.79 13.18 9.58
C ARG A 38 7.32 13.31 9.92
N GLU A 39 6.74 14.38 9.40
CA GLU A 39 5.32 14.63 9.48
C GLU A 39 4.54 13.67 8.58
N CYS A 40 3.36 13.28 9.06
CA CYS A 40 2.35 12.56 8.29
C CYS A 40 1.33 13.59 7.79
N ASP A 41 1.79 14.41 6.85
CA ASP A 41 1.15 15.61 6.30
C ASP A 41 0.22 15.33 5.12
N GLY A 42 0.17 14.09 4.64
CA GLY A 42 -0.59 13.70 3.46
C GLY A 42 0.08 14.07 2.14
N ASP A 43 1.30 14.59 2.16
CA ASP A 43 2.09 14.89 0.97
C ASP A 43 2.85 13.65 0.51
N TRP A 44 2.39 13.11 -0.61
CA TRP A 44 3.05 11.97 -1.23
C TRP A 44 4.28 12.44 -2.03
N GLY A 45 5.44 12.42 -1.37
CA GLY A 45 6.73 12.72 -1.99
C GLY A 45 7.71 11.55 -2.04
N TYR A 46 8.99 11.91 -2.14
CA TYR A 46 10.12 10.99 -2.14
C TYR A 46 10.11 10.04 -0.94
N TRP A 47 9.89 10.58 0.25
CA TRP A 47 9.99 9.82 1.51
C TRP A 47 8.85 8.83 1.71
N THR A 48 7.63 9.25 1.39
CA THR A 48 6.46 8.35 1.37
C THR A 48 6.71 7.20 0.39
N THR A 49 7.22 7.51 -0.80
CA THR A 49 7.54 6.49 -1.80
C THR A 49 8.65 5.54 -1.34
N LEU A 50 9.72 6.07 -0.75
CA LEU A 50 10.84 5.28 -0.25
C LEU A 50 10.38 4.31 0.87
N ALA A 51 9.56 4.81 1.79
CA ALA A 51 8.98 3.99 2.86
C ALA A 51 8.09 2.86 2.31
N ILE A 52 7.26 3.15 1.30
CA ILE A 52 6.48 2.12 0.59
C ILE A 52 7.40 1.07 -0.04
N GLN A 53 8.44 1.49 -0.74
CA GLN A 53 9.39 0.57 -1.38
C GLN A 53 10.08 -0.33 -0.35
N GLN A 54 10.53 0.22 0.78
CA GLN A 54 11.14 -0.54 1.87
C GLN A 54 10.16 -1.54 2.48
N PHE A 55 8.95 -1.09 2.80
CA PHE A 55 7.88 -1.94 3.34
C PHE A 55 7.56 -3.11 2.39
N LEU A 56 7.31 -2.82 1.10
CA LEU A 56 6.99 -3.86 0.12
C LEU A 56 8.15 -4.82 -0.15
N ARG A 57 9.40 -4.38 0.07
CA ARG A 57 10.58 -5.24 -0.06
C ARG A 57 10.67 -6.30 1.05
N THR A 58 10.05 -6.07 2.21
CA THR A 58 9.99 -7.05 3.31
C THR A 58 8.78 -7.97 3.24
N LYS A 59 7.84 -7.72 2.32
CA LYS A 59 6.67 -8.58 2.10
C LYS A 59 6.93 -9.61 1.01
N TYR A 60 6.33 -10.78 1.16
CA TYR A 60 6.41 -11.88 0.19
C TYR A 60 5.06 -12.12 -0.47
N ARG A 61 5.09 -12.54 -1.73
CA ARG A 61 3.89 -12.94 -2.46
C ARG A 61 3.34 -14.25 -1.86
N TRP A 62 2.06 -14.24 -1.48
CA TRP A 62 1.40 -15.44 -0.97
C TRP A 62 1.37 -16.55 -2.04
N GLY A 63 1.70 -17.79 -1.66
CA GLY A 63 1.80 -18.93 -2.58
C GLY A 63 3.13 -19.04 -3.33
N TYR A 64 4.05 -18.08 -3.16
CA TYR A 64 5.38 -18.09 -3.78
C TYR A 64 6.47 -17.83 -2.72
N PRO A 65 6.92 -18.86 -1.99
CA PRO A 65 7.94 -18.70 -0.97
C PRO A 65 9.19 -18.03 -1.57
N LYS A 66 9.73 -17.02 -0.87
CA LYS A 66 10.94 -16.24 -1.21
C LYS A 66 10.81 -15.21 -2.36
N THR A 67 9.64 -15.03 -2.97
CA THR A 67 9.43 -13.94 -3.95
C THR A 67 8.95 -12.67 -3.25
N ARG A 68 9.82 -11.66 -3.16
CA ARG A 68 9.48 -10.35 -2.57
C ARG A 68 8.44 -9.61 -3.43
N MET A 69 7.53 -8.86 -2.81
CA MET A 69 6.59 -8.01 -3.54
C MET A 69 7.31 -6.88 -4.30
N TYR A 70 8.41 -6.36 -3.74
CA TYR A 70 9.24 -5.34 -4.37
C TYR A 70 10.68 -5.83 -4.54
N ALA A 71 11.16 -5.82 -5.78
CA ALA A 71 12.54 -6.12 -6.17
C ALA A 71 13.23 -4.93 -6.87
N GLY A 72 12.61 -3.76 -6.91
CA GLY A 72 13.16 -2.55 -7.53
C GLY A 72 14.16 -1.81 -6.63
N ALA A 73 14.69 -0.70 -7.15
CA ALA A 73 15.57 0.19 -6.40
C ALA A 73 14.81 0.96 -5.30
N LEU A 74 15.44 1.16 -4.15
CA LEU A 74 14.92 2.02 -3.08
C LEU A 74 15.29 3.48 -3.39
N ASP A 75 14.70 4.03 -4.45
CA ASP A 75 15.06 5.33 -5.02
C ASP A 75 14.07 6.45 -4.69
N GLY A 76 13.00 6.16 -3.95
CA GLY A 76 11.94 7.11 -3.62
C GLY A 76 11.18 7.62 -4.86
N LYS A 77 11.33 6.98 -6.03
CA LYS A 77 10.63 7.37 -7.26
C LYS A 77 9.43 6.46 -7.49
N PHE A 78 8.26 7.08 -7.64
CA PHE A 78 7.00 6.34 -7.80
C PHE A 78 6.80 5.87 -9.25
N ARG A 79 7.64 4.91 -9.65
CA ARG A 79 7.72 4.36 -11.02
C ARG A 79 6.92 3.07 -11.18
N ASN A 80 6.93 2.51 -12.39
CA ASN A 80 6.17 1.32 -12.77
C ASN A 80 6.40 0.12 -11.84
N MET A 81 7.63 -0.09 -11.36
CA MET A 81 7.92 -1.16 -10.40
C MET A 81 7.23 -0.94 -9.05
N THR A 82 7.25 0.28 -8.52
CA THR A 82 6.59 0.61 -7.25
C THR A 82 5.07 0.54 -7.40
N LYS A 83 4.54 1.03 -8.52
CA LYS A 83 3.12 0.94 -8.90
C LYS A 83 2.65 -0.51 -9.03
N LYS A 84 3.44 -1.36 -9.68
CA LYS A 84 3.17 -2.79 -9.83
C LYS A 84 3.18 -3.49 -8.48
N ALA A 85 4.21 -3.26 -7.67
CA ALA A 85 4.32 -3.88 -6.35
C ALA A 85 3.19 -3.44 -5.40
N MET A 86 2.77 -2.17 -5.44
CA MET A 86 1.59 -1.73 -4.69
C MET A 86 0.31 -2.43 -5.18
N GLY A 87 0.16 -2.61 -6.49
CA GLY A 87 -0.99 -3.31 -7.04
C GLY A 87 -1.01 -4.80 -6.71
N ASP A 88 0.15 -5.47 -6.77
CA ASP A 88 0.33 -6.84 -6.30
C ASP A 88 0.02 -6.94 -4.80
N ALA A 89 0.55 -6.03 -3.99
CA ALA A 89 0.38 -6.02 -2.56
C ALA A 89 -1.06 -5.73 -2.11
N ALA A 90 -1.84 -4.95 -2.88
CA ALA A 90 -3.23 -4.65 -2.55
C ALA A 90 -4.06 -5.91 -2.28
N GLY A 91 -3.88 -6.95 -3.11
CA GLY A 91 -4.60 -8.21 -2.93
C GLY A 91 -4.08 -9.12 -1.83
N TYR A 92 -2.87 -8.89 -1.34
CA TYR A 92 -2.23 -9.73 -0.31
C TYR A 92 -2.24 -9.07 1.08
N LEU A 93 -2.15 -7.74 1.15
CA LEU A 93 -2.16 -6.99 2.41
C LEU A 93 -3.56 -6.95 3.04
N ILE A 94 -4.64 -7.04 2.24
CA ILE A 94 -6.03 -7.18 2.70
C ILE A 94 -6.35 -8.65 3.03
N GLY A 95 -5.46 -9.33 3.73
CA GLY A 95 -5.75 -10.65 4.31
C GLY A 95 -6.83 -10.63 5.41
N ILE A 96 -7.76 -9.67 5.39
CA ILE A 96 -8.93 -9.58 6.26
C ILE A 96 -10.06 -10.28 5.51
N THR A 97 -10.32 -11.53 5.91
CA THR A 97 -11.58 -12.26 5.68
C THR A 97 -12.17 -12.17 4.28
N GLY A 98 -11.63 -12.96 3.35
CA GLY A 98 -12.21 -13.13 2.02
C GLY A 98 -11.31 -12.57 0.93
N LYS A 99 -10.84 -13.48 0.09
CA LYS A 99 -10.03 -13.21 -1.11
C LYS A 99 -10.51 -11.91 -1.78
N PRO A 100 -9.66 -10.90 -2.02
CA PRO A 100 -10.06 -9.74 -2.79
C PRO A 100 -10.45 -10.23 -4.19
N SER A 101 -11.76 -10.33 -4.39
CA SER A 101 -12.41 -10.91 -5.57
C SER A 101 -11.89 -10.29 -6.87
N TYR A 102 -11.45 -9.03 -6.80
CA TYR A 102 -10.84 -8.30 -7.90
C TYR A 102 -9.47 -8.86 -8.33
N MET A 103 -8.54 -9.15 -7.41
CA MET A 103 -7.26 -9.74 -7.82
C MET A 103 -7.47 -11.19 -8.26
N SER A 104 -8.22 -12.02 -7.53
CA SER A 104 -8.43 -13.42 -7.93
C SER A 104 -9.04 -13.59 -9.33
N ARG A 105 -9.89 -12.65 -9.77
CA ARG A 105 -10.54 -12.67 -11.10
C ARG A 105 -9.59 -12.24 -12.23
N LEU A 106 -8.63 -11.36 -11.95
CA LEU A 106 -7.61 -10.92 -12.92
C LEU A 106 -6.35 -11.80 -12.91
N CYS A 107 -6.21 -12.68 -11.91
CA CYS A 107 -5.05 -13.55 -11.72
C CYS A 107 -5.30 -15.01 -12.15
N GLY A 108 -6.28 -15.26 -13.03
CA GLY A 108 -6.41 -16.56 -13.68
C GLY A 108 -5.11 -16.91 -14.41
N ALA A 109 -4.54 -18.09 -14.14
CA ALA A 109 -3.30 -18.61 -14.73
C ALA A 109 -1.97 -17.96 -14.27
N GLY A 110 -1.89 -17.42 -13.04
CA GLY A 110 -0.60 -17.21 -12.37
C GLY A 110 0.13 -15.89 -12.64
N SER A 111 -0.48 -14.97 -13.39
CA SER A 111 0.06 -13.61 -13.63
C SER A 111 -0.87 -12.53 -13.08
N CYS A 112 -0.76 -12.21 -11.80
CA CYS A 112 -1.19 -10.92 -11.26
C CYS A 112 -0.17 -9.88 -11.73
N THR A 113 -0.51 -9.03 -12.68
CA THR A 113 0.21 -7.76 -12.82
C THR A 113 -0.83 -6.66 -13.01
N VAL A 114 -1.54 -6.31 -11.93
CA VAL A 114 -2.39 -5.13 -11.93
C VAL A 114 -1.59 -4.01 -11.30
N ALA A 115 -1.32 -2.94 -12.06
CA ALA A 115 -0.55 -1.81 -11.56
C ALA A 115 -1.46 -0.72 -10.97
N TRP A 116 -0.91 0.02 -10.02
CA TRP A 116 -1.42 1.34 -9.66
C TRP A 116 -1.45 2.28 -10.89
N PRO A 117 -2.46 3.15 -11.09
CA PRO A 117 -3.56 3.51 -10.20
C PRO A 117 -4.91 2.88 -10.60
N ASN A 118 -5.00 1.56 -10.83
CA ASN A 118 -6.32 0.97 -11.09
C ASN A 118 -7.29 1.27 -9.93
N LYS A 119 -8.48 1.79 -10.24
CA LYS A 119 -9.48 2.22 -9.25
C LYS A 119 -9.77 1.15 -8.18
N ASN A 120 -9.81 -0.13 -8.57
CA ASN A 120 -10.07 -1.22 -7.64
C ASN A 120 -8.86 -1.57 -6.76
N VAL A 121 -7.64 -1.40 -7.27
CA VAL A 121 -6.41 -1.47 -6.46
C VAL A 121 -6.41 -0.36 -5.42
N VAL A 122 -6.75 0.86 -5.83
CA VAL A 122 -6.82 2.01 -4.92
C VAL A 122 -7.85 1.74 -3.82
N LYS A 123 -9.08 1.32 -4.17
CA LYS A 123 -10.13 0.95 -3.20
C LYS A 123 -9.68 -0.08 -2.17
N GLN A 124 -8.92 -1.07 -2.62
CA GLN A 124 -8.32 -2.07 -1.75
C GLN A 124 -7.38 -1.42 -0.72
N TRP A 125 -6.45 -0.59 -1.16
CA TRP A 125 -5.58 0.14 -0.24
C TRP A 125 -6.37 1.02 0.73
N GLN A 126 -7.42 1.70 0.28
CA GLN A 126 -8.30 2.50 1.15
C GLN A 126 -8.95 1.64 2.25
N GLN A 127 -9.52 0.48 1.89
CA GLN A 127 -10.13 -0.46 2.84
C GLN A 127 -9.11 -0.99 3.85
N TRP A 128 -7.93 -1.37 3.37
CA TRP A 128 -6.85 -1.87 4.21
C TRP A 128 -6.38 -0.84 5.23
N LEU A 129 -6.13 0.39 4.78
CA LEU A 129 -5.70 1.49 5.64
C LEU A 129 -6.76 1.82 6.68
N ASN A 130 -8.05 1.81 6.30
CA ASN A 130 -9.15 2.01 7.24
C ASN A 130 -9.28 0.92 8.29
N TYR A 131 -8.91 -0.33 7.98
CA TYR A 131 -8.89 -1.42 8.95
C TYR A 131 -7.68 -1.35 9.88
N ASN A 132 -6.51 -1.01 9.34
CA ASN A 132 -5.26 -0.92 10.11
C ASN A 132 -5.04 0.47 10.73
N HIS A 133 -6.12 1.26 10.85
CA HIS A 133 -6.14 2.60 11.44
C HIS A 133 -6.15 2.56 13.00
N ALA A 134 -5.60 1.53 13.62
CA ALA A 134 -5.59 1.37 15.09
C ALA A 134 -4.43 2.14 15.74
#